data_AF-A0A7L2IW20-F1
#
_entry.id   AF-A0A7L2IW20-F1
#
_cell.length_a   1.000
_cell.length_b   1.000
_cell.length_c   1.000
_cell.angle_alpha   90.00
_cell.angle_beta   90.00
_cell.angle_gamma   90.00
#
_symmetry.space_group_name_H-M   'P 1'
#
loop_
_entity.id
_entity.type
_entity.pdbx_description
1 polymer ?
#
loop_
_entity_poly.entity_id
_entity_poly.type
_entity_poly.pdbx_seq_one_letter_code
_entity_poly.pdbx_strand_id
1 'polypeptide(L)'
;GKTTLTQSVKDILNGVLLRSPPACISQWRTIFDEEPAPIKRAFYAAGNYILASEIAKASTQAPVIVDRYWHSTAAYTIATEINGPLQDLPPAQDEVYQWPEDLLRPDLVLLLSVDPEERVRRLQRRGLERTKEEAELEANSLFRQRVEESYRRMLNPSCQEVDASPCKEEVLQAVLQVIKKQFAW
;
A
#
# COMPACT_ATOMS: atom_id res chain seq x y z
N GLY A 1 4.43 4.94 -10.44
CA GLY A 1 3.63 4.04 -11.28
C GLY A 1 2.22 3.93 -10.74
N LYS A 2 2.10 3.72 -9.43
CA LYS A 2 0.83 3.49 -8.72
C LYS A 2 -0.25 4.55 -8.98
N THR A 3 0.05 5.84 -8.86
CA THR A 3 -0.94 6.91 -9.07
C THR A 3 -1.58 6.91 -10.47
N THR A 4 -0.79 6.64 -11.52
CA THR A 4 -1.32 6.56 -12.89
C THR A 4 -2.21 5.34 -13.04
N LEU A 5 -1.76 4.18 -12.53
CA LEU A 5 -2.51 2.94 -12.58
C LEU A 5 -3.84 3.05 -11.81
N THR A 6 -3.82 3.58 -10.59
CA THR A 6 -5.05 3.76 -9.79
C THR A 6 -6.02 4.71 -10.45
N GLN A 7 -5.54 5.74 -11.17
CA GLN A 7 -6.41 6.64 -11.93
C GLN A 7 -7.07 5.91 -13.10
N SER A 8 -6.31 5.15 -13.89
CA SER A 8 -6.87 4.35 -14.99
C SER A 8 -7.88 3.31 -14.51
N VAL A 9 -7.60 2.62 -13.39
CA VAL A 9 -8.55 1.66 -12.80
C VAL A 9 -9.82 2.38 -12.33
N LYS A 10 -9.69 3.54 -11.68
CA LYS A 10 -10.84 4.37 -11.28
C LYS A 10 -11.72 4.70 -12.47
N ASP A 11 -11.12 5.17 -13.57
CA ASP A 11 -11.87 5.61 -14.74
C ASP A 11 -12.57 4.44 -15.44
N ILE A 12 -11.92 3.27 -15.54
CA ILE A 12 -12.49 2.06 -16.17
C ILE A 12 -13.65 1.49 -15.34
N LEU A 13 -13.53 1.47 -14.01
CA LEU A 13 -14.57 0.96 -13.12
C LEU A 13 -15.65 2.00 -12.79
N ASN A 14 -15.55 3.21 -13.34
CA ASN A 14 -16.37 4.37 -12.95
C ASN A 14 -16.41 4.55 -11.42
N GLY A 15 -15.27 4.36 -10.77
CA GLY A 15 -15.13 4.30 -9.32
C GLY A 15 -14.72 5.62 -8.68
N VAL A 16 -14.44 5.55 -7.38
CA VAL A 16 -13.88 6.65 -6.58
C VAL A 16 -12.46 6.30 -6.19
N LEU A 17 -11.53 7.24 -6.36
CA LEU A 17 -10.14 7.08 -5.92
C LEU A 17 -9.93 7.90 -4.64
N LEU A 18 -9.66 7.21 -3.54
CA LEU A 18 -9.29 7.82 -2.26
C LEU A 18 -7.81 7.59 -1.96
N ARG A 19 -7.21 8.47 -1.16
CA ARG A 19 -5.78 8.47 -0.85
C ARG A 19 -5.56 8.51 0.66
N SER A 20 -4.49 7.86 1.11
CA SER A 20 -4.04 7.94 2.50
C SER A 20 -2.81 8.87 2.64
N PRO A 21 -2.82 9.82 3.60
CA PRO A 21 -3.90 10.11 4.52
C PRO A 21 -5.03 10.93 3.81
N PRO A 22 -6.26 10.91 4.36
CA PRO A 22 -7.41 11.65 3.81
C PRO A 22 -7.16 13.15 3.66
N ALA A 23 -7.89 13.78 2.74
CA ALA A 23 -7.71 15.19 2.40
C ALA A 23 -7.81 16.12 3.62
N CYS A 24 -8.74 15.85 4.54
CA CYS A 24 -9.00 16.64 5.75
C CYS A 24 -7.81 16.71 6.72
N ILE A 25 -6.88 15.76 6.66
CA ILE A 25 -5.68 15.72 7.51
C ILE A 25 -4.37 15.74 6.71
N SER A 26 -4.47 15.78 5.37
CA SER A 26 -3.33 15.62 4.47
C SER A 26 -2.30 16.74 4.60
N GLN A 27 -2.73 17.94 5.00
CA GLN A 27 -1.85 19.08 5.26
C GLN A 27 -0.85 18.83 6.40
N TRP A 28 -1.13 17.89 7.31
CA TRP A 28 -0.23 17.59 8.44
C TRP A 28 0.80 16.51 8.11
N ARG A 29 0.74 15.91 6.90
CA ARG A 29 1.70 14.89 6.47
C ARG A 29 3.15 15.37 6.64
N THR A 30 3.45 16.60 6.22
CA THR A 30 4.79 17.17 6.29
C THR A 30 5.31 17.31 7.72
N ILE A 31 4.43 17.46 8.71
CA ILE A 31 4.80 17.55 10.12
C ILE A 31 5.08 16.14 10.65
N PHE A 32 4.12 15.21 10.47
CA PHE A 32 4.22 13.86 11.02
C PHE A 32 5.25 12.97 10.33
N ASP A 33 5.63 13.26 9.08
CA ASP A 33 6.72 12.54 8.39
C ASP A 33 8.11 12.86 8.96
N GLU A 34 8.26 13.93 9.76
CA GLU A 34 9.48 14.30 10.48
C GLU A 34 9.53 13.74 11.91
N GLU A 35 8.41 13.23 12.42
CA GLU A 35 8.30 12.71 13.78
C GLU A 35 8.92 11.31 13.94
N PRO A 36 9.31 10.91 15.16
CA PRO A 36 9.74 9.54 15.45
C PRO A 36 8.72 8.49 15.00
N ALA A 37 9.21 7.28 14.67
CA ALA A 37 8.40 6.22 14.07
C ALA A 37 7.06 5.97 14.80
N PRO A 38 6.97 5.85 16.14
CA PRO A 38 5.69 5.62 16.81
C PRO A 38 4.65 6.72 16.55
N ILE A 39 5.07 7.98 16.54
CA ILE A 39 4.20 9.14 16.32
C ILE A 39 3.75 9.19 14.85
N LYS A 40 4.68 9.02 13.92
CA LYS A 40 4.38 8.92 12.49
C LYS A 40 3.37 7.79 12.22
N ARG A 41 3.57 6.60 12.79
CA ARG A 41 2.65 5.45 12.60
C ARG A 41 1.27 5.72 13.20
N ALA A 42 1.19 6.37 14.36
CA ALA A 42 -0.09 6.77 14.96
C ALA A 42 -0.89 7.72 14.05
N PHE A 43 -0.23 8.69 13.40
CA PHE A 43 -0.87 9.59 12.43
C PHE A 43 -1.47 8.82 11.25
N TYR A 44 -0.70 7.93 10.62
CA TYR A 44 -1.21 7.13 9.50
C TYR A 44 -2.28 6.11 9.93
N ALA A 45 -2.19 5.55 11.13
CA ALA A 45 -3.23 4.68 11.68
C ALA A 45 -4.54 5.45 11.88
N ALA A 46 -4.52 6.62 12.52
CA ALA A 46 -5.69 7.48 12.66
C ALA A 46 -6.27 7.90 11.30
N GLY A 47 -5.40 8.23 10.34
CA GLY A 47 -5.78 8.52 8.97
C GLY A 47 -6.52 7.38 8.28
N ASN A 48 -6.15 6.12 8.55
CA ASN A 48 -6.87 4.97 8.02
C ASN A 48 -8.29 4.87 8.60
N TYR A 49 -8.53 5.16 9.88
CA TYR A 49 -9.89 5.15 10.43
C TYR A 49 -10.77 6.28 9.89
N ILE A 50 -10.21 7.47 9.67
CA ILE A 50 -10.94 8.56 8.99
C ILE A 50 -11.27 8.15 7.55
N LEU A 51 -10.29 7.56 6.85
CA LEU A 51 -10.47 7.07 5.48
C LEU A 51 -11.54 5.97 5.41
N ALA A 52 -11.63 5.10 6.42
CA ALA A 52 -12.65 4.05 6.50
C ALA A 52 -14.07 4.63 6.43
N SER A 53 -14.33 5.77 7.09
CA SER A 53 -15.61 6.45 7.02
C SER A 53 -15.91 7.01 5.62
N GLU A 54 -14.89 7.52 4.92
CA GLU A 54 -15.03 8.00 3.55
C GLU A 54 -15.29 6.84 2.57
N ILE A 55 -14.57 5.72 2.75
CA ILE A 55 -14.77 4.48 1.98
C ILE A 55 -16.20 3.98 2.18
N ALA A 56 -16.67 3.85 3.44
CA ALA A 56 -18.01 3.34 3.74
C ALA A 56 -19.12 4.15 3.07
N LYS A 57 -18.95 5.47 2.94
CA LYS A 57 -19.90 6.34 2.24
C LYS A 57 -19.80 6.19 0.72
N ALA A 58 -18.60 6.15 0.16
CA ALA A 58 -18.40 6.07 -1.28
C ALA A 58 -18.79 4.69 -1.85
N SER A 59 -18.55 3.62 -1.08
CA SER A 59 -18.80 2.24 -1.49
C SER A 59 -20.28 1.90 -1.64
N THR A 60 -21.20 2.73 -1.13
CA THR A 60 -22.64 2.54 -1.38
C THR A 60 -23.05 2.94 -2.79
N GLN A 61 -22.19 3.64 -3.54
CA GLN A 61 -22.52 4.22 -4.85
C GLN A 61 -21.64 3.67 -5.97
N ALA A 62 -20.35 3.44 -5.70
CA ALA A 62 -19.39 3.01 -6.72
C ALA A 62 -18.23 2.22 -6.10
N PRO A 63 -17.49 1.42 -6.89
CA PRO A 63 -16.24 0.79 -6.45
C PRO A 63 -15.25 1.84 -5.94
N VAL A 64 -14.57 1.53 -4.83
CA VAL A 64 -13.59 2.44 -4.21
C VAL A 64 -12.20 1.86 -4.38
N ILE A 65 -11.32 2.65 -5.01
CA ILE A 65 -9.90 2.36 -5.15
C ILE A 65 -9.18 3.18 -4.09
N VAL A 66 -8.30 2.54 -3.31
CA VAL A 66 -7.53 3.21 -2.26
C VAL A 66 -6.04 3.04 -2.53
N ASP A 67 -5.31 4.16 -2.61
CA ASP A 67 -3.84 4.11 -2.64
C ASP A 67 -3.26 4.20 -1.23
N ARG A 68 -2.78 3.04 -0.74
CA ARG A 68 -2.26 2.77 0.62
C ARG A 68 -3.34 2.85 1.69
N TYR A 69 -3.33 1.86 2.58
CA TYR A 69 -4.28 1.74 3.68
C TYR A 69 -3.61 0.98 4.84
N TRP A 70 -4.35 0.16 5.60
CA TRP A 70 -3.80 -0.51 6.78
C TRP A 70 -2.53 -1.33 6.54
N HIS A 71 -2.53 -2.23 5.54
CA HIS A 71 -1.34 -3.06 5.24
C HIS A 71 -0.07 -2.24 5.03
N SER A 72 -0.19 -1.03 4.48
CA SER A 72 0.97 -0.14 4.33
C SER A 72 1.47 0.38 5.68
N THR A 73 0.58 0.77 6.59
CA THR A 73 0.97 1.16 7.95
C THR A 73 1.56 -0.04 8.70
N ALA A 74 0.91 -1.20 8.66
CA ALA A 74 1.32 -2.41 9.39
C ALA A 74 2.68 -2.94 8.89
N ALA A 75 2.84 -3.15 7.57
CA ALA A 75 4.06 -3.71 7.01
C ALA A 75 5.30 -2.84 7.30
N TYR A 76 5.17 -1.51 7.20
CA TYR A 76 6.27 -0.61 7.54
C TYR A 76 6.54 -0.59 9.05
N THR A 77 5.51 -0.67 9.89
CA THR A 77 5.69 -0.72 11.35
C THR A 77 6.47 -1.97 11.74
N ILE A 78 6.02 -3.15 11.31
CA ILE A 78 6.69 -4.44 11.57
C ILE A 78 8.14 -4.40 11.09
N ALA A 79 8.39 -3.94 9.86
CA ALA A 79 9.74 -3.88 9.31
C ALA A 79 10.66 -2.84 9.98
N THR A 80 10.09 -1.84 10.67
CA THR A 80 10.85 -0.82 11.42
C THR A 80 11.22 -1.32 12.82
N GLU A 81 10.29 -2.03 13.49
CA GLU A 81 10.52 -2.56 14.84
C GLU A 81 11.54 -3.71 14.86
N ILE A 82 11.64 -4.46 13.77
CA ILE A 82 12.68 -5.49 13.61
C ILE A 82 13.97 -4.83 13.12
N ASN A 83 15.07 -5.00 13.84
CA ASN A 83 16.41 -4.49 13.44
C ASN A 83 17.35 -5.56 12.86
N GLY A 84 16.86 -6.80 12.72
CA GLY A 84 17.64 -7.93 12.24
C GLY A 84 17.22 -8.46 10.86
N PRO A 85 17.70 -9.65 10.48
CA PRO A 85 17.40 -10.29 9.21
C PRO A 85 15.94 -10.73 9.09
N LEU A 86 15.54 -11.23 7.91
CA LEU A 86 14.16 -11.62 7.60
C LEU A 86 13.58 -12.68 8.55
N GLN A 87 14.41 -13.57 9.08
CA GLN A 87 13.98 -14.58 10.05
C GLN A 87 13.52 -14.00 11.39
N ASP A 88 13.87 -12.75 11.69
CA ASP A 88 13.45 -12.07 12.92
C ASP A 88 12.06 -11.45 12.78
N LEU A 89 11.48 -11.45 11.57
CA LEU A 89 10.08 -11.09 11.39
C LEU A 89 9.18 -12.09 12.14
N PRO A 90 8.09 -11.61 12.75
CA PRO A 90 7.08 -12.48 13.35
C PRO A 90 6.68 -13.63 12.42
N PRO A 91 6.44 -14.85 12.95
CA PRO A 91 6.15 -16.00 12.13
C PRO A 91 4.93 -15.77 11.24
N ALA A 92 4.86 -16.45 10.09
CA ALA A 92 3.65 -16.40 9.27
C ALA A 92 2.44 -16.83 10.12
N GLN A 93 1.30 -16.14 9.94
CA GLN A 93 0.07 -16.29 10.74
C GLN A 93 0.09 -15.69 12.15
N ASP A 94 1.15 -14.98 12.54
CA ASP A 94 1.13 -14.14 13.75
C ASP A 94 0.00 -13.10 13.69
N GLU A 95 -0.60 -12.79 14.85
CA GLU A 95 -1.71 -11.84 14.98
C GLU A 95 -1.36 -10.45 14.47
N VAL A 96 -0.08 -10.06 14.50
CA VAL A 96 0.38 -8.76 13.97
C VAL A 96 0.09 -8.58 12.47
N TYR A 97 -0.09 -9.68 11.73
CA TYR A 97 -0.42 -9.67 10.31
C TYR A 97 -1.93 -9.65 10.03
N GLN A 98 -2.76 -9.79 11.07
CA GLN A 98 -4.21 -9.77 10.92
C GLN A 98 -4.70 -8.34 10.63
N TRP A 99 -5.74 -8.27 9.82
CA TRP A 99 -6.50 -7.04 9.67
C TRP A 99 -7.22 -6.69 11.00
N PRO A 100 -7.30 -5.40 11.39
CA PRO A 100 -7.98 -5.00 12.61
C PRO A 100 -9.49 -5.27 12.51
N GLU A 101 -10.06 -5.86 13.56
CA GLU A 101 -11.50 -6.22 13.59
C GLU A 101 -12.43 -5.01 13.48
N ASP A 102 -11.97 -3.84 13.90
CA ASP A 102 -12.70 -2.58 13.96
C ASP A 102 -12.45 -1.65 12.77
N LEU A 103 -11.59 -2.04 11.83
CA LEU A 103 -11.32 -1.26 10.62
C LEU A 103 -12.06 -1.83 9.41
N LEU A 104 -12.71 -0.96 8.62
CA LEU A 104 -13.42 -1.36 7.41
C LEU A 104 -12.48 -2.12 6.46
N ARG A 105 -12.77 -3.40 6.26
CA ARG A 105 -11.96 -4.32 5.47
C ARG A 105 -12.20 -4.17 3.96
N PRO A 106 -11.16 -4.09 3.12
CA PRO A 106 -11.31 -4.12 1.67
C PRO A 106 -11.65 -5.52 1.17
N ASP A 107 -12.36 -5.60 0.04
CA ASP A 107 -12.69 -6.87 -0.60
C ASP A 107 -11.50 -7.51 -1.35
N LEU A 108 -10.52 -6.68 -1.75
CA LEU A 108 -9.33 -7.09 -2.49
C LEU A 108 -8.15 -6.15 -2.16
N VAL A 109 -6.96 -6.73 -1.95
CA VAL A 109 -5.71 -5.99 -1.77
C VAL A 109 -4.72 -6.42 -2.84
N LEU A 110 -4.22 -5.45 -3.62
CA LEU A 110 -3.23 -5.70 -4.67
C LEU A 110 -1.86 -5.18 -4.25
N LEU A 111 -0.88 -6.09 -4.19
CA LEU A 111 0.52 -5.75 -3.98
C LEU A 111 1.23 -5.69 -5.33
N LEU A 112 1.61 -4.47 -5.74
CA LEU A 112 2.36 -4.27 -6.99
C LEU A 112 3.85 -4.50 -6.72
N SER A 113 4.37 -5.64 -7.17
CA SER A 113 5.79 -5.95 -7.11
C SER A 113 6.49 -5.42 -8.37
N VAL A 114 7.74 -4.98 -8.26
CA VAL A 114 8.55 -4.57 -9.40
C VAL A 114 9.89 -5.24 -9.25
N ASP A 115 10.37 -5.85 -10.33
CA ASP A 115 11.70 -6.44 -10.38
C ASP A 115 12.77 -5.41 -9.95
N PRO A 116 13.78 -5.80 -9.16
CA PRO A 116 14.81 -4.89 -8.69
C PRO A 116 15.50 -4.09 -9.80
N GLU A 117 15.78 -4.69 -10.96
CA GLU A 117 16.44 -4.01 -12.08
C GLU A 117 15.54 -2.96 -12.70
N GLU A 118 14.28 -3.29 -12.95
CA GLU A 118 13.29 -2.36 -13.51
C GLU A 118 12.98 -1.23 -12.53
N ARG A 119 12.98 -1.52 -11.22
CA ARG A 119 12.87 -0.48 -10.18
C ARG A 119 13.99 0.55 -10.32
N VAL A 120 15.24 0.11 -10.43
CA VAL A 120 16.41 1.00 -10.62
C VAL A 120 16.25 1.85 -11.88
N ARG A 121 15.85 1.22 -13.01
CA ARG A 121 15.61 1.95 -14.27
C ARG A 121 14.54 3.03 -14.14
N ARG A 122 13.41 2.72 -13.52
CA ARG A 122 12.30 3.68 -13.32
C ARG A 122 12.68 4.84 -12.40
N LEU A 123 13.52 4.58 -11.41
CA LEU A 123 14.01 5.60 -10.49
C LEU A 123 14.97 6.58 -11.20
N GLN A 124 15.89 6.06 -12.02
CA GLN A 124 16.79 6.89 -12.82
C GLN A 124 16.03 7.82 -13.79
N ARG A 125 14.89 7.37 -14.31
CA ARG A 125 14.04 8.16 -15.23
C ARG A 125 13.19 9.24 -14.54
N ARG A 126 12.89 9.11 -13.25
CA ARG A 126 11.91 9.98 -12.56
C ARG A 126 12.47 11.33 -12.12
N GLY A 127 13.75 11.42 -11.79
CA GLY A 127 14.38 12.64 -11.27
C GLY A 127 13.82 13.07 -9.89
N LEU A 128 14.73 13.22 -8.91
CA LEU A 128 14.68 13.86 -7.56
C LEU A 128 13.40 13.93 -6.68
N GLU A 129 12.16 13.82 -7.17
CA GLU A 129 10.97 13.76 -6.30
C GLU A 129 10.79 12.34 -5.75
N ARG A 130 11.31 12.14 -4.53
CA ARG A 130 11.19 10.91 -3.75
C ARG A 130 10.53 11.22 -2.43
N THR A 131 9.62 10.34 -2.00
CA THR A 131 9.22 10.34 -0.60
C THR A 131 10.38 9.81 0.25
N LYS A 132 10.47 10.23 1.53
CA LYS A 132 11.48 9.70 2.46
C LYS A 132 11.44 8.18 2.55
N GLU A 133 10.24 7.60 2.57
CA GLU A 133 10.05 6.14 2.60
C GLU A 133 10.61 5.44 1.35
N GLU A 134 10.43 6.04 0.16
CA GLU A 134 11.04 5.51 -1.07
C GLU A 134 12.56 5.55 -1.00
N ALA A 135 13.14 6.62 -0.44
CA ALA A 135 14.59 6.74 -0.24
C ALA A 135 15.13 5.73 0.79
N GLU A 136 14.41 5.49 1.89
CA GLU A 136 14.77 4.48 2.90
C GLU A 136 14.77 3.06 2.32
N LEU A 137 13.73 2.70 1.56
CA LEU A 137 13.64 1.40 0.86
C LEU A 137 14.72 1.20 -0.21
N GLU A 138 15.31 2.28 -0.71
CA GLU A 138 16.45 2.22 -1.62
C GLU A 138 17.77 2.04 -0.86
N ALA A 139 17.98 2.83 0.19
CA ALA A 139 19.23 2.81 0.96
C ALA A 139 19.43 1.50 1.72
N ASN A 140 18.36 0.79 2.06
CA ASN A 140 18.42 -0.42 2.88
C ASN A 140 17.67 -1.59 2.21
N SER A 141 18.42 -2.47 1.54
CA SER A 141 17.88 -3.67 0.88
C SER A 141 17.21 -4.63 1.86
N LEU A 142 17.74 -4.75 3.08
CA LEU A 142 17.18 -5.63 4.10
C LEU A 142 15.85 -5.08 4.63
N PHE A 143 15.78 -3.78 4.90
CA PHE A 143 14.53 -3.11 5.29
C PHE A 143 13.46 -3.31 4.22
N ARG A 144 13.81 -3.15 2.94
CA ARG A 144 12.90 -3.40 1.83
C ARG A 144 12.40 -4.84 1.81
N GLN A 145 13.29 -5.81 1.91
CA GLN A 145 12.90 -7.22 1.96
C GLN A 145 11.95 -7.48 3.13
N ARG A 146 12.18 -6.87 4.30
CA ARG A 146 11.30 -7.01 5.46
C ARG A 146 9.91 -6.41 5.21
N VAL A 147 9.83 -5.26 4.56
CA VAL A 147 8.54 -4.64 4.18
C VAL A 147 7.79 -5.54 3.19
N GLU A 148 8.46 -6.01 2.14
CA GLU A 148 7.86 -6.90 1.13
C GLU A 148 7.37 -8.20 1.76
N GLU A 149 8.19 -8.84 2.58
CA GLU A 149 7.83 -10.07 3.29
C GLU A 149 6.68 -9.84 4.28
N SER A 150 6.66 -8.69 4.96
CA SER A 150 5.55 -8.31 5.83
C SER A 150 4.24 -8.19 5.06
N TYR A 151 4.25 -7.59 3.85
CA TYR A 151 3.07 -7.56 2.98
C TYR A 151 2.59 -8.96 2.57
N ARG A 152 3.51 -9.87 2.24
CA ARG A 152 3.17 -11.27 1.87
C ARG A 152 2.52 -12.04 3.01
N ARG A 153 2.90 -11.73 4.25
CA ARG A 153 2.37 -12.38 5.45
C ARG A 153 1.03 -11.82 5.93
N MET A 154 0.58 -10.67 5.41
CA MET A 154 -0.69 -10.06 5.82
C MET A 154 -1.89 -10.97 5.55
N LEU A 155 -2.87 -10.93 6.44
CA LEU A 155 -4.06 -11.77 6.44
C LEU A 155 -5.35 -10.95 6.55
N ASN A 156 -6.43 -11.55 6.05
CA ASN A 156 -7.80 -11.07 6.22
C ASN A 156 -8.08 -9.60 5.80
N PRO A 157 -7.74 -9.18 4.56
CA PRO A 157 -7.42 -10.05 3.43
C PRO A 157 -5.92 -10.16 3.16
N SER A 158 -5.51 -11.25 2.54
CA SER A 158 -4.15 -11.42 2.03
C SER A 158 -3.90 -10.52 0.82
N CYS A 159 -2.63 -10.15 0.61
CA CYS A 159 -2.22 -9.47 -0.61
C CYS A 159 -2.26 -10.43 -1.80
N GLN A 160 -2.87 -9.99 -2.91
CA GLN A 160 -2.66 -10.61 -4.21
C GLN A 160 -1.57 -9.87 -4.96
N GLU A 161 -0.45 -10.55 -5.20
CA GLU A 161 0.67 -9.96 -5.94
C GLU A 161 0.34 -9.81 -7.43
N VAL A 162 0.76 -8.68 -8.00
CA VAL A 162 0.70 -8.37 -9.42
C VAL A 162 2.06 -7.83 -9.84
N ASP A 163 2.70 -8.48 -10.82
CA ASP A 163 3.94 -7.99 -11.40
C ASP A 163 3.69 -6.67 -12.14
N ALA A 164 4.31 -5.61 -11.64
CA ALA A 164 4.27 -4.28 -12.18
C ALA A 164 5.54 -3.89 -12.95
N SER A 165 6.42 -4.84 -13.25
CA SER A 165 7.63 -4.66 -14.08
C SER A 165 7.35 -4.37 -15.56
N PRO A 166 6.33 -4.97 -16.20
CA PRO A 166 6.01 -4.70 -17.61
C PRO A 166 5.50 -3.26 -17.86
N CYS A 167 5.10 -2.96 -19.10
CA CYS A 167 4.62 -1.62 -19.44
C CYS A 167 3.29 -1.28 -18.75
N LYS A 168 2.94 0.01 -18.67
CA LYS A 168 1.77 0.47 -17.88
C LYS A 168 0.47 -0.20 -18.31
N GLU A 169 0.32 -0.41 -19.62
CA GLU A 169 -0.84 -1.01 -20.26
C GLU A 169 -0.99 -2.48 -19.86
N GLU A 170 0.11 -3.24 -19.88
CA GLU A 170 0.13 -4.65 -19.45
C GLU A 170 -0.20 -4.80 -17.97
N VAL A 171 0.39 -3.94 -17.12
CA VAL A 171 0.10 -3.93 -15.68
C VAL A 171 -1.36 -3.59 -15.41
N LEU A 172 -1.93 -2.63 -16.15
CA LEU A 172 -3.35 -2.30 -16.06
C LEU A 172 -4.23 -3.50 -16.43
N GLN A 173 -3.91 -4.20 -17.52
CA GLN A 173 -4.67 -5.40 -17.92
C GLN A 173 -4.58 -6.50 -16.86
N ALA A 174 -3.39 -6.76 -16.31
CA ALA A 174 -3.21 -7.74 -15.24
C ALA A 174 -4.06 -7.40 -14.00
N VAL A 175 -4.05 -6.13 -13.57
CA VAL A 175 -4.89 -5.66 -12.46
C VAL A 175 -6.38 -5.87 -12.76
N LEU A 176 -6.85 -5.49 -13.94
CA LEU A 176 -8.25 -5.65 -14.32
C LEU A 176 -8.66 -7.12 -14.39
N GLN A 177 -7.79 -8.01 -14.86
CA GLN A 177 -8.05 -9.45 -14.85
C GLN A 177 -8.22 -10.00 -13.42
N VAL A 178 -7.39 -9.55 -12.49
CA VAL A 178 -7.53 -9.92 -11.08
C VAL A 178 -8.87 -9.44 -10.51
N ILE A 179 -9.23 -8.19 -10.76
CA ILE A 179 -10.51 -7.62 -10.30
C ILE A 179 -11.69 -8.39 -10.93
N LYS A 180 -11.63 -8.72 -12.23
CA LYS A 180 -12.64 -9.54 -12.93
C LYS A 180 -12.82 -10.91 -12.30
N LYS A 181 -11.72 -11.58 -11.99
CA LYS A 181 -11.75 -12.89 -11.35
C LYS A 181 -12.39 -12.84 -9.96
N GLN A 182 -12.14 -11.77 -9.21
CA GLN A 182 -12.65 -11.62 -7.84
C GLN A 182 -14.14 -11.27 -7.78
N PHE A 183 -14.62 -10.41 -8.69
CA PHE A 183 -15.97 -9.83 -8.61
C PHE A 183 -16.93 -10.26 -9.72
N ALA A 184 -16.50 -11.11 -10.65
CA ALA A 184 -17.31 -11.68 -11.74
C ALA A 184 -18.11 -10.62 -12.54
N TRP A 185 -17.43 -9.56 -12.99
CA TRP A 185 -17.98 -8.49 -13.83
C TRP A 185 -17.58 -8.59 -15.30
#